data_AF-Q1D985-F1
#
_entry.id   AF-Q1D985-F1
#
_cell.length_a   1.000
_cell.length_b   1.000
_cell.length_c   1.000
_cell.angle_alpha   90.00
_cell.angle_beta   90.00
_cell.angle_gamma   90.00
#
_symmetry.space_group_name_H-M   'P 1'
#
loop_
_entity.id
_entity.type
_entity.pdbx_description
1 polymer ?
#
loop_
_entity_poly.entity_id
_entity_poly.type
_entity_poly.pdbx_seq_one_letter_code
_entity_poly.pdbx_strand_id
1 'polypeptide(L)'
;MGLGLRYSGMTPSLPAAVTLALPRCVPWSIVRAVSTPRRHRLVLSGLLLACLVGCLPHVQEPGDYVFEPVEVLRDDCGLLETNRSQLYGTLQISGRVVRLDFGFLDSHLVGYFLEDGDHFSIDGSVVKAAAEVNGQECLLDQINIHIDGTTQCETQFNGVLRVRYDTRRPDECVCEMWLRYEAVKESKRCDTEG
;
A
#
# COMPACT_ATOMS: atom_id res chain seq x y z
N MET A 1 6.69 57.29 -7.04
CA MET A 1 8.01 57.13 -6.40
C MET A 1 8.19 55.64 -6.08
N GLY A 2 9.32 55.04 -6.50
CA GLY A 2 9.72 53.63 -6.29
C GLY A 2 9.16 52.63 -7.32
N LEU A 3 9.77 52.37 -8.49
CA LEU A 3 10.96 51.51 -8.76
C LEU A 3 10.85 50.18 -8.00
N GLY A 4 10.60 49.01 -8.60
CA GLY A 4 10.98 48.50 -9.91
C GLY A 4 12.09 47.47 -9.71
N LEU A 5 11.82 46.19 -10.00
CA LEU A 5 12.81 45.15 -10.35
C LEU A 5 12.05 43.90 -10.82
N ARG A 6 11.81 43.83 -12.13
CA ARG A 6 11.45 42.59 -12.83
C ARG A 6 12.75 41.87 -13.18
N TYR A 7 12.94 40.67 -12.65
CA TYR A 7 14.01 39.78 -13.11
C TYR A 7 13.51 39.01 -14.33
N SER A 8 14.19 39.24 -15.46
CA SER A 8 14.10 38.47 -16.70
C SER A 8 15.20 37.42 -16.72
N GLY A 9 14.84 36.22 -17.20
CA GLY A 9 15.72 35.36 -17.98
C GLY A 9 16.49 34.29 -17.21
N MET A 10 16.15 33.02 -17.45
CA MET A 10 17.07 32.08 -18.11
C MET A 10 16.36 30.74 -18.37
N THR A 11 16.01 30.54 -19.64
CA THR A 11 15.69 29.24 -20.24
C THR A 11 16.99 28.44 -20.44
N PRO A 12 17.10 27.21 -19.90
CA PRO A 12 18.13 26.27 -20.34
C PRO A 12 17.65 25.55 -21.61
N SER A 13 18.26 25.89 -22.74
CA SER A 13 18.18 25.13 -23.98
C SER A 13 19.04 23.87 -23.86
N LEU A 14 18.42 22.69 -23.89
CA LEU A 14 19.08 21.39 -24.04
C LEU A 14 19.53 21.19 -25.50
N PRO A 15 20.78 20.82 -25.78
CA PRO A 15 21.20 20.44 -27.12
C PRO A 15 20.81 19.00 -27.47
N ALA A 16 20.23 18.90 -28.66
CA ALA A 16 20.20 17.82 -29.66
C ALA A 16 20.63 16.39 -29.27
N ALA A 17 19.73 15.47 -29.59
CA ALA A 17 19.94 14.05 -29.73
C ALA A 17 21.20 13.70 -30.55
N VAL A 18 22.07 12.87 -29.97
CA VAL A 18 23.13 12.20 -30.70
C VAL A 18 22.58 10.87 -31.22
N THR A 19 22.25 10.88 -32.51
CA THR A 19 21.92 9.71 -33.32
C THR A 19 23.17 8.85 -33.46
N LEU A 20 23.26 7.74 -32.71
CA LEU A 20 24.33 6.76 -32.92
C LEU A 20 24.00 5.92 -34.16
N ALA A 21 24.74 6.19 -35.21
CA ALA A 21 24.76 5.44 -36.45
C ALA A 21 25.17 3.98 -36.20
N LEU A 22 24.37 3.05 -36.75
CA LEU A 22 24.71 1.65 -36.93
C LEU A 22 25.97 1.51 -37.81
N PRO A 23 27.02 0.78 -37.40
CA PRO A 23 28.00 0.31 -38.35
C PRO A 23 27.50 -0.98 -39.01
N ARG A 24 27.23 -0.89 -40.30
CA ARG A 24 27.33 -2.02 -41.23
C ARG A 24 28.80 -2.44 -41.32
N CYS A 25 29.12 -3.70 -41.04
CA CYS A 25 30.34 -4.32 -41.55
C CYS A 25 30.02 -5.68 -42.20
N VAL A 26 30.38 -5.74 -43.47
CA VAL A 26 30.36 -6.85 -44.44
C VAL A 26 31.39 -7.93 -44.05
N PRO A 27 31.23 -9.20 -44.46
CA PRO A 27 32.02 -10.31 -43.96
C PRO A 27 33.36 -10.42 -44.69
N TRP A 28 34.42 -10.78 -43.97
CA TRP A 28 35.54 -11.48 -44.58
C TRP A 28 36.32 -12.34 -43.59
N SER A 29 36.58 -13.55 -44.07
CA SER A 29 37.82 -14.31 -43.95
C SER A 29 38.20 -14.88 -42.59
N ILE A 30 38.17 -16.21 -42.60
CA ILE A 30 38.75 -17.15 -41.64
C ILE A 30 40.24 -16.84 -41.47
N VAL A 31 40.62 -16.41 -40.28
CA VAL A 31 41.99 -16.52 -39.81
C VAL A 31 41.96 -17.35 -38.53
N ARG A 32 42.44 -18.60 -38.62
CA ARG A 32 42.77 -19.39 -37.44
C ARG A 32 44.03 -18.79 -36.82
N ALA A 33 43.93 -18.31 -35.58
CA ALA A 33 45.09 -17.96 -34.79
C ALA A 33 44.93 -18.50 -33.36
N VAL A 34 45.71 -19.57 -33.13
CA VAL A 34 46.47 -19.94 -31.92
C VAL A 34 45.92 -19.48 -30.57
N SER A 35 45.53 -20.49 -29.79
CA SER A 35 45.20 -20.44 -28.38
C SER A 35 46.29 -19.80 -27.52
N THR A 36 45.95 -18.71 -26.84
CA THR A 36 46.56 -18.32 -25.57
C THR A 36 45.47 -18.36 -24.51
N PRO A 37 45.58 -19.23 -23.48
CA PRO A 37 44.63 -19.27 -22.39
C PRO A 37 44.92 -18.09 -21.45
N ARG A 38 43.95 -17.73 -20.61
CA ARG A 38 44.10 -16.85 -19.43
C ARG A 38 43.90 -15.34 -19.70
N ARG A 39 42.63 -14.92 -19.83
CA ARG A 39 42.06 -13.68 -19.24
C ARG A 39 40.61 -13.32 -19.65
N HIS A 40 39.86 -14.20 -20.30
CA HIS A 40 38.47 -13.89 -20.74
C HIS A 40 37.36 -14.62 -19.96
N ARG A 41 37.57 -14.96 -18.67
CA ARG A 41 36.54 -15.63 -17.84
C ARG A 41 35.80 -14.72 -16.86
N LEU A 42 36.04 -13.40 -16.87
CA LEU A 42 35.48 -12.49 -15.86
C LEU A 42 34.40 -11.52 -16.36
N VAL A 43 34.11 -11.48 -17.67
CA VAL A 43 33.12 -10.53 -18.22
C VAL A 43 31.74 -11.16 -18.42
N LEU A 44 31.63 -12.50 -18.52
CA LEU A 44 30.34 -13.16 -18.71
C LEU A 44 29.48 -13.29 -17.44
N SER A 45 30.05 -13.05 -16.26
CA SER A 45 29.35 -13.21 -14.97
C SER A 45 28.53 -11.98 -14.55
N GLY A 46 28.65 -10.85 -15.25
CA GLY A 46 27.99 -9.59 -14.86
C GLY A 46 26.55 -9.44 -15.35
N LEU A 47 26.15 -10.13 -16.43
CA LEU A 47 24.82 -9.94 -17.05
C LEU A 47 23.70 -10.78 -16.41
N LEU A 48 24.04 -11.80 -15.61
CA LEU A 48 23.05 -12.70 -15.00
C LEU A 48 22.48 -12.18 -13.66
N LEU A 49 23.04 -11.11 -13.07
CA LEU A 49 22.54 -10.54 -11.82
C LEU A 49 21.40 -9.51 -12.00
N ALA A 50 21.10 -9.08 -13.24
CA ALA A 50 20.09 -8.05 -13.48
C ALA A 50 18.64 -8.58 -13.51
N CYS A 51 18.42 -9.90 -13.53
CA CYS A 51 17.08 -10.51 -13.53
C CYS A 51 16.53 -10.83 -12.13
N LEU A 52 17.22 -10.42 -11.06
CA LEU A 52 16.73 -10.53 -9.68
C LEU A 52 15.99 -9.28 -9.21
N VAL A 53 15.47 -8.45 -10.13
CA VAL A 53 14.43 -7.48 -9.78
C VAL A 53 13.18 -8.29 -9.49
N GLY A 54 13.03 -8.68 -8.22
CA GLY A 54 11.95 -9.54 -7.77
C GLY A 54 10.60 -8.94 -8.15
N CYS A 55 9.77 -9.73 -8.82
CA CYS A 55 8.34 -9.44 -8.88
C CYS A 55 7.85 -9.26 -7.45
N LEU A 56 7.11 -8.18 -7.19
CA LEU A 56 6.36 -8.06 -5.96
C LEU A 56 5.42 -9.28 -5.88
N PRO A 57 5.42 -10.02 -4.77
CA PRO A 57 4.63 -11.25 -4.66
C PRO A 57 3.11 -10.99 -4.61
N HIS A 58 2.70 -9.73 -4.46
CA HIS A 58 1.31 -9.32 -4.31
C HIS A 58 1.01 -8.15 -5.26
N VAL A 59 -0.17 -8.18 -5.87
CA VAL A 59 -0.64 -7.14 -6.81
C VAL A 59 -0.99 -5.85 -6.06
N GLN A 60 -1.40 -5.94 -4.80
CA GLN A 60 -1.80 -4.79 -3.98
C GLN A 60 -0.69 -3.75 -3.86
N GLU A 61 -1.00 -2.49 -4.17
CA GLU A 61 -0.06 -1.39 -3.96
C GLU A 61 -0.09 -0.87 -2.52
N PRO A 62 1.07 -0.51 -1.95
CA PRO A 62 1.12 0.28 -0.72
C PRO A 62 0.62 1.72 -0.96
N GLY A 63 0.25 2.41 0.11
CA GLY A 63 -0.20 3.81 0.08
C GLY A 63 -1.47 4.06 0.87
N ASP A 64 -2.10 5.20 0.63
CA ASP A 64 -3.28 5.64 1.37
C ASP A 64 -4.58 5.10 0.74
N TYR A 65 -5.43 4.53 1.59
CA TYR A 65 -6.73 3.96 1.23
C TYR A 65 -7.83 4.59 2.06
N VAL A 66 -8.98 4.81 1.42
CA VAL A 66 -10.25 5.14 2.09
C VAL A 66 -11.10 3.89 2.15
N PHE A 67 -11.62 3.56 3.32
CA PHE A 67 -12.47 2.41 3.56
C PHE A 67 -13.93 2.83 3.47
N GLU A 68 -14.58 2.45 2.38
CA GLU A 68 -15.98 2.76 2.10
C GLU A 68 -16.87 1.61 2.59
N PRO A 69 -17.77 1.85 3.57
CA PRO A 69 -18.71 0.82 4.02
C PRO A 69 -19.69 0.46 2.91
N VAL A 70 -19.82 -0.84 2.62
CA VAL A 70 -20.76 -1.37 1.61
C VAL A 70 -21.98 -2.01 2.28
N GLU A 71 -21.75 -2.73 3.37
CA GLU A 71 -22.81 -3.41 4.12
C GLU A 71 -22.50 -3.34 5.62
N VAL A 72 -23.48 -2.97 6.43
CA VAL A 72 -23.36 -2.95 7.89
C VAL A 72 -23.97 -4.22 8.44
N LEU A 73 -23.14 -5.08 9.05
CA LEU A 73 -23.56 -6.35 9.64
C LEU A 73 -23.97 -6.16 11.11
N ARG A 74 -23.27 -5.26 11.80
CA ARG A 74 -23.55 -4.84 13.18
C ARG A 74 -23.01 -3.44 13.40
N ASP A 75 -23.77 -2.59 14.08
CA ASP A 75 -23.32 -1.28 14.51
C ASP A 75 -23.99 -0.94 15.84
N ASP A 76 -23.40 -1.45 16.93
CA ASP A 76 -23.83 -1.08 18.26
C ASP A 76 -23.36 0.35 18.55
N CYS A 77 -24.16 1.11 19.30
CA CYS A 77 -23.79 2.45 19.76
C CYS A 77 -23.55 3.51 18.67
N GLY A 78 -23.85 3.21 17.40
CA GLY A 78 -23.62 4.13 16.28
C GLY A 78 -22.13 4.43 16.06
N LEU A 79 -21.28 3.43 16.24
CA LEU A 79 -19.83 3.57 16.07
C LEU A 79 -19.46 3.95 14.63
N LEU A 80 -20.19 3.46 13.63
CA LEU A 80 -19.90 3.78 12.24
C LEU A 80 -20.04 5.27 11.95
N GLU A 81 -21.20 5.85 12.24
CA GLU A 81 -21.47 7.25 11.89
C GLU A 81 -20.58 8.21 12.68
N THR A 82 -20.30 7.91 13.95
CA THR A 82 -19.39 8.69 14.79
C THR A 82 -17.95 8.71 14.26
N ASN A 83 -17.50 7.60 13.65
CA ASN A 83 -16.11 7.42 13.23
C ASN A 83 -15.94 7.36 11.72
N ARG A 84 -16.96 7.71 10.93
CA ARG A 84 -16.96 7.57 9.47
C ARG A 84 -15.80 8.29 8.79
N SER A 85 -15.43 9.46 9.31
CA SER A 85 -14.30 10.26 8.82
C SER A 85 -12.93 9.67 9.15
N GLN A 86 -12.87 8.67 10.03
CA GLN A 86 -11.64 7.98 10.46
C GLN A 86 -11.41 6.67 9.70
N LEU A 87 -12.31 6.29 8.79
CA LEU A 87 -12.19 5.07 7.98
C LEU A 87 -11.24 5.29 6.79
N TYR A 88 -9.98 5.52 7.11
CA TYR A 88 -8.87 5.62 6.16
C TYR A 88 -7.63 4.97 6.77
N GLY A 89 -6.63 4.63 5.96
CA GLY A 89 -5.35 4.17 6.48
C GLY A 89 -4.26 4.08 5.43
N THR A 90 -3.02 4.04 5.89
CA THR A 90 -1.84 3.88 5.04
C THR A 90 -1.36 2.43 5.10
N LEU A 91 -1.46 1.73 3.97
CA LEU A 91 -1.06 0.34 3.82
C LEU A 91 0.43 0.25 3.47
N GLN A 92 1.18 -0.57 4.20
CA GLN A 92 2.56 -0.93 3.87
C GLN A 92 2.72 -2.43 3.72
N ILE A 93 3.43 -2.85 2.68
CA ILE A 93 3.63 -4.26 2.34
C ILE A 93 5.13 -4.54 2.28
N SER A 94 5.57 -5.58 3.00
CA SER A 94 6.96 -6.03 3.02
C SER A 94 7.02 -7.55 2.95
N GLY A 95 7.25 -8.07 1.75
CA GLY A 95 7.09 -9.49 1.47
C GLY A 95 5.64 -9.90 1.74
N ARG A 96 5.44 -10.85 2.66
CA ARG A 96 4.10 -11.29 3.10
C ARG A 96 3.51 -10.48 4.24
N VAL A 97 4.30 -9.62 4.88
CA VAL A 97 3.84 -8.85 6.04
C VAL A 97 3.09 -7.62 5.56
N VAL A 98 1.90 -7.40 6.12
CA VAL A 98 1.06 -6.24 5.86
C VAL A 98 0.98 -5.42 7.14
N ARG A 99 1.15 -4.11 7.01
CA ARG A 99 0.95 -3.14 8.08
C ARG A 99 -0.06 -2.12 7.60
N LEU A 100 -0.92 -1.67 8.51
CA LEU A 100 -1.88 -0.62 8.25
C LEU A 100 -1.84 0.36 9.42
N ASP A 101 -1.44 1.58 9.12
CA ASP A 101 -1.66 2.72 10.02
C ASP A 101 -3.08 3.21 9.77
N PHE A 102 -4.01 2.83 10.66
CA PHE A 102 -5.45 3.01 10.47
C PHE A 102 -5.94 4.22 11.26
N GLY A 103 -6.68 5.11 10.60
CA GLY A 103 -7.16 6.36 11.18
C GLY A 103 -8.12 6.18 12.34
N PHE A 104 -8.82 5.03 12.41
CA PHE A 104 -9.67 4.70 13.55
C PHE A 104 -8.81 4.58 14.81
N LEU A 105 -8.95 5.57 15.70
CA LEU A 105 -8.22 5.70 16.95
C LEU A 105 -6.69 5.67 16.80
N ASP A 106 -6.18 6.17 15.67
CA ASP A 106 -4.75 6.20 15.35
C ASP A 106 -4.07 4.83 15.59
N SER A 107 -4.72 3.76 15.15
CA SER A 107 -4.33 2.39 15.46
C SER A 107 -3.31 1.84 14.47
N HIS A 108 -2.40 1.01 14.98
CA HIS A 108 -1.41 0.30 14.16
C HIS A 108 -1.78 -1.17 14.08
N LEU A 109 -2.12 -1.63 12.89
CA LEU A 109 -2.52 -3.01 12.64
C LEU A 109 -1.40 -3.75 11.91
N VAL A 110 -1.17 -5.01 12.26
CA VAL A 110 -0.14 -5.86 11.64
C VAL A 110 -0.72 -7.22 11.29
N GLY A 111 -0.34 -7.72 10.12
CA GLY A 111 -0.94 -8.90 9.51
C GLY A 111 -0.05 -9.54 8.46
N TYR A 112 -0.65 -10.44 7.69
CA TYR A 112 0.03 -11.13 6.62
C TYR A 112 -0.90 -11.56 5.49
N PHE A 113 -0.34 -11.66 4.28
CA PHE A 113 -0.97 -12.34 3.16
C PHE A 113 -1.02 -13.86 3.40
N LEU A 114 -2.17 -14.45 3.12
CA LEU A 114 -2.47 -15.88 3.17
C LEU A 114 -1.82 -16.61 1.97
N GLU A 115 -1.95 -17.93 1.92
CA GLU A 115 -1.20 -18.78 0.97
C GLU A 115 -1.54 -18.54 -0.50
N ASP A 116 -2.76 -18.07 -0.79
CA ASP A 116 -3.24 -17.75 -2.14
C ASP A 116 -2.75 -16.40 -2.67
N GLY A 117 -2.17 -15.56 -1.80
CA GLY A 117 -1.50 -14.32 -2.18
C GLY A 117 -2.41 -13.10 -2.37
N ASP A 118 -3.72 -13.31 -2.52
CA ASP A 118 -4.71 -12.23 -2.69
C ASP A 118 -5.46 -11.91 -1.41
N HIS A 119 -5.54 -12.85 -0.46
CA HIS A 119 -6.18 -12.62 0.84
C HIS A 119 -5.15 -12.23 1.88
N PHE A 120 -5.53 -11.34 2.79
CA PHE A 120 -4.72 -10.98 3.95
C PHE A 120 -5.62 -10.74 5.17
N SER A 121 -5.02 -10.94 6.34
CA SER A 121 -5.69 -10.68 7.62
C SER A 121 -4.76 -9.84 8.48
N ILE A 122 -5.31 -8.81 9.12
CA ILE A 122 -4.60 -7.81 9.92
C ILE A 122 -5.33 -7.59 11.23
N ASP A 123 -4.59 -7.63 12.33
CA ASP A 123 -5.12 -7.44 13.66
C ASP A 123 -4.39 -6.29 14.37
N GLY A 124 -5.09 -5.66 15.30
CA GLY A 124 -4.49 -4.73 16.24
C GLY A 124 -5.39 -4.47 17.43
N SER A 125 -4.80 -3.81 18.43
CA SER A 125 -5.55 -3.42 19.61
C SER A 125 -5.03 -2.13 20.19
N VAL A 126 -5.95 -1.30 20.69
CA VAL A 126 -5.64 -0.10 21.47
C VAL A 126 -6.02 -0.36 22.91
N VAL A 127 -5.12 -0.08 23.85
CA VAL A 127 -5.36 -0.29 25.29
C VAL A 127 -5.53 1.03 26.01
N LYS A 128 -6.35 1.05 27.07
CA LYS A 128 -6.61 2.26 27.88
C LYS A 128 -7.08 3.45 27.04
N ALA A 129 -7.99 3.19 26.12
CA ALA A 129 -8.58 4.23 25.28
C ALA A 129 -9.75 4.91 25.99
N ALA A 130 -10.04 6.14 25.59
CA ALA A 130 -11.28 6.83 25.91
C ALA A 130 -12.04 7.04 24.60
N ALA A 131 -13.34 6.75 24.59
CA ALA A 131 -14.20 6.97 23.44
C ALA A 131 -15.55 7.51 23.91
N GLU A 132 -16.16 8.37 23.11
CA GLU A 132 -17.52 8.84 23.37
C GLU A 132 -18.53 7.82 22.83
N VAL A 133 -19.43 7.36 23.70
CA VAL A 133 -20.48 6.41 23.39
C VAL A 133 -21.79 6.97 23.93
N ASN A 134 -22.78 7.20 23.06
CA ASN A 134 -24.09 7.75 23.43
C ASN A 134 -24.02 9.06 24.27
N GLY A 135 -23.02 9.91 24.03
CA GLY A 135 -22.81 11.16 24.78
C GLY A 135 -22.15 11.01 26.15
N GLN A 136 -21.64 9.83 26.47
CA GLN A 136 -20.84 9.56 27.67
C GLN A 136 -19.41 9.18 27.29
N GLU A 137 -18.44 9.65 28.08
CA GLU A 137 -17.06 9.18 27.96
C GLU A 137 -16.92 7.77 28.56
N CYS A 138 -16.55 6.83 27.71
CA CYS A 138 -16.29 5.44 28.06
C CYS A 138 -14.78 5.20 28.15
N LEU A 139 -14.33 4.76 29.34
CA LEU A 139 -12.98 4.27 29.54
C LEU A 139 -12.92 2.79 29.16
N LEU A 140 -12.21 2.50 28.08
CA LEU A 140 -12.12 1.19 27.48
C LEU A 140 -10.83 0.52 27.94
N ASP A 141 -10.95 -0.70 28.47
CA ASP A 141 -9.79 -1.51 28.85
C ASP A 141 -8.99 -1.83 27.57
N GLN A 142 -9.71 -2.22 26.51
CA GLN A 142 -9.15 -2.56 25.20
C GLN A 142 -10.15 -2.33 24.06
N ILE A 143 -9.62 -2.03 22.89
CA ILE A 143 -10.35 -2.01 21.63
C ILE A 143 -9.66 -2.98 20.69
N ASN A 144 -10.38 -3.96 20.19
CA ASN A 144 -9.88 -4.95 19.26
C ASN A 144 -10.32 -4.58 17.84
N ILE A 145 -9.38 -4.56 16.91
CA ILE A 145 -9.62 -4.25 15.50
C ILE A 145 -9.10 -5.41 14.67
N HIS A 146 -9.97 -5.93 13.81
CA HIS A 146 -9.67 -7.01 12.90
C HIS A 146 -10.12 -6.61 11.49
N ILE A 147 -9.24 -6.83 10.52
CA ILE A 147 -9.48 -6.55 9.11
C ILE A 147 -9.07 -7.77 8.31
N ASP A 148 -10.03 -8.34 7.59
CA ASP A 148 -9.76 -9.24 6.48
C ASP A 148 -9.88 -8.47 5.17
N GLY A 149 -8.94 -8.69 4.26
CA GLY A 149 -8.91 -8.07 2.93
C GLY A 149 -8.67 -9.09 1.83
N THR A 150 -9.28 -8.85 0.67
CA THR A 150 -9.06 -9.59 -0.58
C THR A 150 -8.76 -8.58 -1.67
N THR A 151 -7.55 -8.65 -2.23
CA THR A 151 -7.12 -7.81 -3.35
C THR A 151 -8.02 -8.07 -4.56
N GLN A 152 -8.58 -6.99 -5.12
CA GLN A 152 -9.39 -7.03 -6.33
C GLN A 152 -8.55 -6.57 -7.54
N CYS A 153 -7.74 -5.53 -7.33
CA CYS A 153 -6.73 -5.05 -8.26
C CYS A 153 -5.70 -4.22 -7.48
N GLU A 154 -4.70 -3.67 -8.17
CA GLU A 154 -3.59 -2.91 -7.58
C GLU A 154 -4.01 -1.83 -6.57
N THR A 155 -5.12 -1.13 -6.84
CA THR A 155 -5.59 0.03 -6.06
C THR A 155 -6.87 -0.22 -5.27
N GLN A 156 -7.33 -1.48 -5.20
CA GLN A 156 -8.56 -1.81 -4.48
C GLN A 156 -8.53 -3.20 -3.85
N PHE A 157 -8.99 -3.28 -2.61
CA PHE A 157 -9.34 -4.52 -1.93
C PHE A 157 -10.69 -4.38 -1.24
N ASN A 158 -11.37 -5.49 -0.99
CA ASN A 158 -12.60 -5.51 -0.20
C ASN A 158 -12.46 -6.50 0.94
N GLY A 159 -13.40 -6.48 1.87
CA GLY A 159 -13.40 -7.46 2.94
C GLY A 159 -14.27 -7.07 4.10
N VAL A 160 -13.79 -7.36 5.30
CA VAL A 160 -14.56 -7.26 6.53
C VAL A 160 -13.74 -6.52 7.58
N LEU A 161 -14.35 -5.49 8.17
CA LEU A 161 -13.81 -4.74 9.31
C LEU A 161 -14.66 -5.08 10.53
N ARG A 162 -13.99 -5.47 11.62
CA ARG A 162 -14.61 -5.67 12.93
C ARG A 162 -13.87 -4.88 13.99
N VAL A 163 -14.60 -4.05 14.72
CA VAL A 163 -14.12 -3.29 15.87
C VAL A 163 -14.94 -3.67 17.08
N ARG A 164 -14.28 -3.95 18.20
CA ARG A 164 -14.93 -4.32 19.44
C ARG A 164 -14.35 -3.53 20.60
N TYR A 165 -15.23 -2.86 21.35
CA TYR A 165 -14.89 -2.15 22.58
C TYR A 165 -15.09 -3.11 23.76
N ASP A 166 -14.02 -3.36 24.50
CA ASP A 166 -14.02 -4.19 25.69
C ASP A 166 -13.72 -3.35 26.93
N THR A 167 -14.65 -3.37 27.88
CA THR A 167 -14.48 -2.76 29.21
C THR A 167 -15.23 -3.58 30.25
N ARG A 168 -14.79 -3.51 31.50
CA ARG A 168 -15.47 -4.22 32.60
C ARG A 168 -16.77 -3.55 33.03
N ARG A 169 -16.84 -2.21 33.01
CA ARG A 169 -18.02 -1.40 33.33
C ARG A 169 -17.86 0.01 32.78
N PRO A 170 -18.97 0.69 32.44
CA PRO A 170 -20.33 0.15 32.38
C PRO A 170 -20.57 -0.69 31.11
N ASP A 171 -21.53 -1.62 31.16
CA ASP A 171 -21.82 -2.55 30.04
C ASP A 171 -22.29 -1.80 28.77
N GLU A 172 -22.85 -0.60 28.93
CA GLU A 172 -23.24 0.29 27.83
C GLU A 172 -22.07 0.77 26.96
N CYS A 173 -20.84 0.65 27.46
CA CYS A 173 -19.61 0.96 26.72
C CYS A 173 -19.07 -0.25 25.92
N VAL A 174 -19.69 -1.42 26.05
CA VAL A 174 -19.34 -2.61 25.26
C VAL A 174 -20.10 -2.56 23.94
N CYS A 175 -19.43 -2.03 22.91
CA CYS A 175 -19.98 -1.83 21.59
C CYS A 175 -19.19 -2.65 20.55
N GLU A 176 -19.86 -3.08 19.49
CA GLU A 176 -19.23 -3.76 18.36
C GLU A 176 -19.70 -3.17 17.03
N MET A 177 -18.75 -2.88 16.15
CA MET A 177 -18.97 -2.50 14.76
C MET A 177 -18.44 -3.61 13.87
N TRP A 178 -19.27 -4.08 12.94
CA TRP A 178 -18.93 -5.12 11.98
C TRP A 178 -19.52 -4.76 10.62
N LEU A 179 -18.68 -4.59 9.62
CA LEU A 179 -19.10 -4.16 8.29
C LEU A 179 -18.29 -4.84 7.18
N ARG A 180 -18.89 -4.91 6.00
CA ARG A 180 -18.16 -5.10 4.75
C ARG A 180 -17.73 -3.76 4.19
N TYR A 181 -16.53 -3.70 3.63
CA TYR A 181 -15.99 -2.49 3.05
C TYR A 181 -15.35 -2.73 1.69
N GLU A 182 -15.16 -1.64 0.97
CA GLU A 182 -14.24 -1.51 -0.15
C GLU A 182 -13.19 -0.46 0.20
N ALA A 183 -11.91 -0.84 0.14
CA ALA A 183 -10.81 0.08 0.34
C ALA A 183 -10.26 0.51 -1.01
N VAL A 184 -10.25 1.81 -1.27
CA VAL A 184 -9.87 2.38 -2.56
C VAL A 184 -8.73 3.39 -2.38
N LYS A 185 -7.66 3.23 -3.18
CA LYS A 185 -6.56 4.19 -3.27
C LYS A 185 -6.87 5.25 -4.32
N GLU A 186 -6.70 6.52 -3.96
CA GLU A 186 -6.86 7.68 -4.86
C GLU A 186 -8.21 7.70 -5.64
N SER A 187 -9.28 7.12 -5.07
CA SER A 187 -10.58 6.93 -5.75
C SER A 187 -10.53 6.08 -7.04
N LYS A 188 -9.42 5.37 -7.30
CA LYS A 188 -9.26 4.49 -8.46
C LYS A 188 -9.77 3.08 -8.14
N ARG A 189 -11.01 2.82 -8.54
CA ARG A 189 -11.66 1.50 -8.48
C ARG A 189 -11.18 0.61 -9.63
N CYS A 190 -11.31 -0.71 -9.48
CA CYS A 190 -11.00 -1.64 -10.55
C CYS A 190 -11.91 -1.38 -11.76
N ASP A 191 -11.35 -1.55 -12.96
CA ASP A 191 -12.12 -1.50 -14.19
C ASP A 191 -13.16 -2.62 -14.14
N THR A 192 -14.44 -2.28 -14.29
CA THR A 192 -15.48 -3.28 -14.45
C THR A 192 -15.33 -3.84 -15.86
N GLU A 193 -14.62 -4.96 -16.02
CA GLU A 193 -14.73 -5.72 -17.27
C GLU A 193 -16.19 -6.16 -17.40
N GLY A 194 -16.93 -5.48 -18.27
CA GLY A 194 -18.33 -5.76 -18.59
C GLY A 194 -18.50 -6.86 -19.63
#